data_AF-A0A6N8UZ13-F1
#
_entry.id   AF-A0A6N8UZ13-F1
#
_cell.length_a   1.000
_cell.length_b   1.000
_cell.length_c   1.000
_cell.angle_alpha   90.00
_cell.angle_beta   90.00
_cell.angle_gamma   90.00
#
_symmetry.space_group_name_H-M   'P 1'
#
loop_
_entity.id
_entity.type
_entity.pdbx_description
1 polymer ?
#
loop_
_entity_poly.entity_id
_entity_poly.type
_entity_poly.pdbx_seq_one_letter_code
_entity_poly.pdbx_strand_id
1 'polypeptide(L)' 'MDRADWLEFTEALVKAGRAAYRASQSRSVDAVVEVTDQLNDACDNCHAVYRDAGAEGRGVGADRCRQDP' A
#
# COMPACT_ATOMS: atom_id res chain seq x y z
N MET A 1 9.10 -14.12 -17.73
CA MET A 1 8.07 -13.36 -17.00
C MET A 1 7.52 -14.27 -15.92
N ASP A 2 8.30 -14.50 -14.87
CA ASP A 2 7.92 -15.42 -13.79
C ASP A 2 8.45 -14.83 -12.48
N ARG A 3 7.75 -13.80 -12.01
CA ARG A 3 8.08 -13.07 -10.77
C ARG A 3 7.00 -13.45 -9.76
N ALA A 4 7.28 -14.49 -8.99
CA ALA A 4 6.31 -15.08 -8.06
C ALA A 4 5.82 -14.05 -7.04
N ASP A 5 6.72 -13.18 -6.59
CA ASP A 5 6.45 -12.05 -5.71
C ASP A 5 5.52 -11.01 -6.35
N TRP A 6 5.66 -10.71 -7.65
CA TRP A 6 4.72 -9.83 -8.35
C TRP A 6 3.30 -10.39 -8.33
N LEU A 7 3.11 -11.67 -8.65
CA LEU A 7 1.80 -12.30 -8.61
C LEU A 7 1.23 -12.27 -7.19
N GLU A 8 2.02 -12.66 -6.18
CA GLU A 8 1.62 -12.64 -4.78
C GLU A 8 1.19 -11.25 -4.31
N PHE A 9 1.96 -10.21 -4.60
CA PHE A 9 1.64 -8.84 -4.20
C PHE A 9 0.36 -8.33 -4.88
N THR A 10 0.15 -8.65 -6.16
CA THR A 10 -1.08 -8.25 -6.85
C THR A 10 -2.32 -8.95 -6.30
N GLU A 11 -2.22 -10.24 -5.97
CA GLU A 11 -3.31 -10.99 -5.33
C GLU A 11 -3.63 -10.44 -3.93
N ALA A 12 -2.59 -10.11 -3.14
CA ALA A 12 -2.73 -9.51 -1.83
C ALA A 12 -3.47 -8.15 -1.90
N LEU A 13 -3.11 -7.29 -2.86
CA LEU A 13 -3.77 -6.01 -3.07
C LEU A 13 -5.24 -6.16 -3.48
N VAL A 14 -5.54 -7.10 -4.39
CA VAL A 14 -6.94 -7.40 -4.78
C VAL A 14 -7.76 -7.85 -3.57
N LYS A 15 -7.18 -8.70 -2.71
CA LYS A 15 -7.83 -9.17 -1.48
C LYS A 15 -8.11 -8.02 -0.51
N ALA A 16 -7.10 -7.18 -0.24
CA ALA A 16 -7.23 -6.02 0.64
C ALA A 16 -8.25 -5.00 0.11
N GLY A 17 -8.22 -4.68 -1.19
CA GLY A 17 -9.17 -3.78 -1.82
C GLY A 17 -10.62 -4.27 -1.72
N ARG A 18 -10.85 -5.59 -1.86
CA ARG A 18 -12.18 -6.18 -1.64
C ARG A 18 -12.63 -6.10 -0.18
N ALA A 19 -11.71 -6.24 0.78
CA ALA A 19 -12.02 -6.06 2.20
C ALA A 19 -12.40 -4.61 2.50
N ALA A 20 -11.61 -3.65 2.02
CA ALA A 20 -11.92 -2.21 2.12
C ALA A 20 -13.27 -1.84 1.49
N TYR A 21 -13.59 -2.40 0.31
CA TYR A 21 -14.89 -2.18 -0.33
C TYR A 21 -16.07 -2.75 0.49
N ARG A 22 -15.89 -3.89 1.16
CA ARG A 22 -16.93 -4.42 2.06
C ARG A 22 -17.06 -3.59 3.33
N ALA A 23 -15.94 -3.17 3.92
CA ALA A 23 -15.93 -2.30 5.08
C ALA A 23 -16.63 -0.96 4.79
N SER A 24 -16.36 -0.33 3.64
CA SER A 24 -17.00 0.95 3.29
C SER A 24 -18.51 0.85 3.11
N GLN A 25 -19.03 -0.29 2.65
CA GLN A 25 -20.48 -0.53 2.55
C GLN A 25 -21.17 -0.56 3.91
N SER A 26 -20.46 -0.88 4.99
CA SER A 26 -21.01 -0.81 6.36
C SER A 26 -21.24 0.62 6.86
N ARG A 27 -20.66 1.62 6.18
CA ARG A 27 -20.67 3.04 6.59
C ARG A 27 -20.11 3.28 8.00
N SER A 28 -19.26 2.38 8.49
CA SER A 28 -18.56 2.52 9.76
C SER A 28 -17.11 2.94 9.52
N VAL A 29 -16.68 4.01 10.19
CA VAL A 29 -15.29 4.45 10.19
C VAL A 29 -14.40 3.38 10.83
N ASP A 30 -14.84 2.81 11.95
CA ASP A 30 -14.08 1.78 12.68
C ASP A 30 -13.84 0.55 11.80
N ALA A 31 -14.84 0.11 11.05
CA ALA A 31 -14.70 -1.02 10.13
C ALA A 31 -13.69 -0.74 8.99
N VAL A 32 -13.61 0.52 8.54
CA VAL A 32 -12.61 0.92 7.53
C VAL A 32 -11.21 1.02 8.15
N VAL A 33 -11.10 1.52 9.39
CA VAL A 33 -9.83 1.59 10.12
C VAL A 33 -9.25 0.19 10.34
N GLU A 34 -10.07 -0.79 10.73
CA GLU A 34 -9.66 -2.18 10.96
C GLU A 34 -8.98 -2.82 9.74
N VAL A 35 -9.35 -2.42 8.52
CA VAL A 35 -8.77 -2.97 7.27
C VAL A 35 -7.69 -2.08 6.66
N THR A 36 -7.41 -0.92 7.25
CA THR A 36 -6.47 0.06 6.70
C THR A 36 -5.03 -0.43 6.76
N ASP A 37 -4.61 -1.05 7.88
CA ASP A 37 -3.25 -1.60 8.01
C ASP A 37 -2.98 -2.66 6.95
N GLN A 38 -3.93 -3.58 6.73
CA GLN A 38 -3.82 -4.59 5.67
C GLN A 38 -3.68 -3.96 4.27
N LEU A 39 -4.41 -2.89 4.00
CA LEU A 39 -4.35 -2.20 2.72
C LEU A 39 -3.01 -1.47 2.53
N ASN A 40 -2.51 -0.83 3.58
CA ASN A 40 -1.21 -0.16 3.59
C ASN A 40 -0.07 -1.16 3.33
N ASP A 41 -0.06 -2.27 4.06
CA ASP A 41 0.93 -3.34 3.89
C ASP A 41 0.93 -3.88 2.45
N ALA A 42 -0.25 -4.08 1.85
CA ALA A 42 -0.36 -4.55 0.47
C ALA A 42 0.22 -3.54 -0.55
N CYS A 43 0.08 -2.23 -0.28
CA CYS A 43 0.71 -1.20 -1.09
C CYS A 43 2.24 -1.25 -0.95
N ASP A 44 2.72 -1.28 0.28
CA ASP A 44 4.15 -1.16 0.60
C ASP A 44 4.96 -2.36 0.13
N ASN A 45 4.41 -3.57 0.19
CA ASN A 45 5.08 -4.79 -0.27
C ASN A 45 5.48 -4.71 -1.75
N CYS A 46 4.57 -4.25 -2.62
CA CYS A 46 4.87 -4.09 -4.04
C CYS A 46 5.80 -2.89 -4.27
N HIS A 47 5.54 -1.77 -3.60
CA HIS A 47 6.32 -0.56 -3.79
C HIS A 47 7.78 -0.73 -3.36
N ALA A 48 8.05 -1.42 -2.24
CA ALA A 48 9.40 -1.65 -1.74
C ALA A 48 10.29 -2.35 -2.78
N VAL A 49 9.73 -3.27 -3.58
CA VAL A 49 10.47 -4.05 -4.58
C VAL A 49 10.45 -3.40 -5.96
N TYR A 50 9.33 -2.77 -6.34
CA TYR A 50 9.07 -2.40 -7.74
C TYR A 50 8.91 -0.90 -8.01
N ARG A 51 8.75 -0.07 -6.97
CA ARG A 51 8.65 1.39 -7.10
C ARG A 51 9.83 2.11 -6.44
N ASP A 52 10.20 1.66 -5.26
CA ASP A 52 11.11 2.37 -4.35
C ASP A 52 12.53 1.76 -4.35
N ALA A 53 12.72 0.54 -4.86
CA ALA A 53 14.04 -0.05 -5.08
C ALA A 53 14.80 0.73 -6.18
N GLY A 54 15.79 1.53 -5.75
CA GLY A 54 16.54 2.49 -6.60
C GLY A 54 16.31 3.95 -6.21
N ALA A 55 15.40 4.22 -5.26
CA ALA A 55 15.11 5.52 -4.69
C ALA A 55 15.78 5.70 -3.32
N GLU A 56 17.10 5.52 -3.22
CA GLU A 56 17.81 5.99 -2.03
C GLU A 56 17.55 7.50 -1.85
N GLY A 57 16.79 7.84 -0.80
CA GLY A 57 16.37 9.21 -0.49
C GLY A 57 15.21 9.78 -1.32
N ARG A 58 14.42 8.97 -2.07
CA ARG A 58 13.31 9.48 -2.92
C ARG A 58 11.99 8.70 -2.76
N GLY A 59 11.70 8.23 -1.56
CA GLY A 59 10.36 7.72 -1.25
C GLY A 59 9.29 8.80 -1.47
N VAL A 60 8.05 8.39 -1.77
CA VAL A 60 6.91 9.31 -1.92
C VAL A 60 6.77 10.15 -0.64
N GLY A 61 7.05 11.46 -0.71
CA GLY A 61 7.03 12.37 0.44
C GLY A 61 8.40 12.80 0.98
N ALA A 62 9.51 12.28 0.46
CA ALA A 62 10.85 12.76 0.81
C ALA A 62 11.06 14.24 0.48
N ASP A 63 10.39 14.73 -0.56
CA ASP A 63 10.33 16.14 -0.98
C ASP A 63 9.41 17.01 -0.11
N ARG A 64 8.53 16.40 0.70
CA ARG A 64 7.56 17.11 1.54
C ARG A 64 8.14 17.59 2.86
N CYS A 65 9.28 17.05 3.28
CA CYS A 65 10.08 17.62 4.37
C CYS A 65 11.04 18.65 3.77
N ARG A 66 10.52 19.77 3.27
CA ARG A 66 11.36 20.95 3.05
C ARG A 66 11.82 21.43 4.43
N GLN A 67 13.09 21.20 4.74
CA GLN A 67 13.75 21.96 5.81
C GLN A 67 13.83 23.40 5.31
N ASP A 68 12.87 24.22 5.70
CA ASP A 68 12.97 25.67 5.53
C ASP A 68 14.20 26.17 6.32
N PRO A 69 14.99 27.11 5.77
CA PRO A 69 16.25 27.57 6.35
C PRO A 69 16.10 28.25 7.71
#